data_AF-A0AAU6DQB2-F1
#
_entry.id   AF-A0AAU6DQB2-F1
#
_cell.length_a   1.000
_cell.length_b   1.000
_cell.length_c   1.000
_cell.angle_alpha   90.00
_cell.angle_beta   90.00
_cell.angle_gamma   90.00
#
_symmetry.space_group_name_H-M   'P 1'
#
loop_
_entity.id
_entity.type
_entity.pdbx_description
1 polymer ?
#
loop_
_entity_poly.entity_id
_entity_poly.type
_entity_poly.pdbx_seq_one_letter_code
_entity_poly.pdbx_strand_id
1 'polypeptide(L)'
;MPETALAEEMTARPGETGALLNSALAAPEGLHGPRGAQLLGASKPIDERSVAVVFRRKFNGLSADTYLGRLGQDCGLPEAMRLEVVELVRHTVWRLLRMSGGLSSRRDTAVYGDLKPEHVFFDGPRLHFIDPALQWTAGPEPDTAKLASRSLFLALGHPDPRAIQQMVQGIASFLALNTAPSAGRQRAERLRDVLVLWLMDTVNILTTCLSAPAGLPLAPHQQTLAHQVYTVAVLVDRVSALLVGSMAGPRLLDVVLCEVEHRTGSYL
;
A
#
# COMPACT_ATOMS: atom_id res chain seq x y z
N MET A 1 23.33 16.78 3.37
CA MET A 1 22.40 15.88 4.08
C MET A 1 21.10 15.97 3.30
N PRO A 2 20.40 14.86 3.01
CA PRO A 2 19.07 14.94 2.41
C PRO A 2 18.19 15.82 3.29
N GLU A 3 17.51 16.80 2.70
CA GLU A 3 16.91 17.91 3.46
C GLU A 3 15.45 17.63 3.83
N THR A 4 14.69 16.93 2.98
CA THR A 4 13.26 16.70 3.17
C THR A 4 12.83 15.33 2.66
N ALA A 5 12.01 14.61 3.42
CA ALA A 5 11.41 13.35 2.98
C ALA A 5 10.25 13.59 2.00
N LEU A 6 9.98 12.64 1.09
CA LEU A 6 8.85 12.69 0.17
C LEU A 6 7.51 12.78 0.94
N ALA A 7 7.40 12.09 2.07
CA ALA A 7 6.25 12.18 2.97
C ALA A 7 5.99 13.62 3.48
N GLU A 8 7.06 14.36 3.80
CA GLU A 8 6.99 15.73 4.29
C GLU A 8 6.60 16.68 3.16
N GLU A 9 7.16 16.49 1.95
CA GLU A 9 6.79 17.27 0.76
C GLU A 9 5.33 17.07 0.36
N MET A 10 4.83 15.83 0.44
CA MET A 10 3.42 15.53 0.18
C MET A 10 2.49 16.21 1.20
N THR A 11 2.93 16.32 2.45
CA THR A 11 2.18 17.01 3.51
C THR A 11 2.19 18.53 3.28
N ALA A 12 3.33 19.10 2.89
CA ALA A 12 3.47 20.52 2.62
C ALA A 12 2.77 20.97 1.33
N ARG A 13 2.73 20.08 0.32
CA ARG A 13 2.19 20.35 -1.03
C ARG A 13 1.21 19.27 -1.46
N PRO A 14 0.05 19.15 -0.77
CA PRO A 14 -0.91 18.06 -1.02
C PRO A 14 -1.42 18.02 -2.47
N GLY A 15 -1.55 19.17 -3.12
CA GLY A 15 -1.91 19.27 -4.55
C GLY A 15 -0.89 18.70 -5.53
N GLU A 16 0.36 18.51 -5.11
CA GLU A 16 1.44 17.96 -5.95
C GLU A 16 1.66 16.45 -5.75
N THR A 17 0.87 15.81 -4.88
CA THR A 17 1.01 14.39 -4.50
C THR A 17 1.23 13.46 -5.70
N GLY A 18 0.43 13.58 -6.76
CA GLY A 18 0.57 12.71 -7.93
C GLY A 18 1.93 12.88 -8.63
N ALA A 19 2.40 14.12 -8.80
CA ALA A 19 3.68 14.41 -9.44
C ALA A 19 4.88 13.94 -8.59
N LEU A 20 4.78 14.12 -7.27
CA LEU A 20 5.76 13.66 -6.30
C LEU A 20 5.91 12.13 -6.34
N LEU A 21 4.79 11.38 -6.33
CA LEU A 21 4.81 9.91 -6.43
C LEU A 21 5.34 9.40 -7.77
N ASN A 22 4.96 10.05 -8.87
CA ASN A 22 5.49 9.73 -10.20
C ASN A 22 7.01 9.92 -10.25
N SER A 23 7.52 11.01 -9.69
CA SER A 23 8.96 11.28 -9.64
C SER A 23 9.70 10.21 -8.83
N ALA A 24 9.12 9.78 -7.72
CA ALA A 24 9.70 8.73 -6.88
C ALA A 24 9.70 7.35 -7.54
N LEU A 25 8.68 7.03 -8.33
CA LEU A 25 8.62 5.77 -9.08
C LEU A 25 9.52 5.80 -10.34
N ALA A 26 9.70 6.97 -10.96
CA ALA A 26 10.51 7.16 -12.16
C ALA A 26 12.01 7.28 -11.87
N ALA A 27 12.44 7.82 -10.72
CA ALA A 27 13.86 7.92 -10.41
C ALA A 27 14.60 6.55 -10.36
N PRO A 28 13.96 5.44 -9.93
CA PRO A 28 14.43 4.08 -10.13
C PRO A 28 14.24 3.53 -11.56
N GLU A 29 14.03 4.33 -12.61
CA GLU A 29 13.85 3.82 -13.99
C GLU A 29 14.99 2.90 -14.44
N GLY A 30 16.21 3.17 -13.96
CA GLY A 30 17.37 2.29 -14.18
C GLY A 30 17.24 0.91 -13.53
N LEU A 31 16.40 0.75 -12.50
CA LEU A 31 16.09 -0.47 -11.76
C LEU A 31 14.97 -1.28 -12.41
N HIS A 32 13.85 -0.63 -12.76
CA HIS A 32 12.66 -1.30 -13.32
C HIS A 32 12.83 -1.70 -14.81
N GLY A 33 13.95 -1.33 -15.44
CA GLY A 33 14.27 -1.67 -16.83
C GLY A 33 15.32 -2.77 -17.00
N PRO A 34 15.65 -3.13 -18.26
CA PRO A 34 16.64 -4.16 -18.59
C PRO A 34 18.02 -3.93 -17.94
N ARG A 35 18.39 -2.66 -17.75
CA ARG A 35 19.65 -2.28 -17.09
C ARG A 35 19.67 -2.68 -15.61
N GLY A 36 18.55 -2.53 -14.91
CA GLY A 36 18.42 -2.93 -13.51
C GLY A 36 18.45 -4.43 -13.37
N ALA A 37 17.78 -5.12 -14.30
CA ALA A 37 17.86 -6.56 -14.39
C ALA A 37 19.31 -7.05 -14.61
N GLN A 38 20.08 -6.37 -15.46
CA GLN A 38 21.49 -6.69 -15.67
C GLN A 38 22.36 -6.40 -14.43
N LEU A 39 22.17 -5.24 -13.79
CA LEU A 39 22.94 -4.81 -12.62
C LEU A 39 22.67 -5.70 -11.39
N LEU A 40 21.45 -6.20 -11.25
CA LEU A 40 21.04 -7.05 -10.12
C LEU A 40 21.03 -8.55 -10.42
N GLY A 41 21.36 -8.98 -11.65
CA GLY A 41 21.38 -10.38 -12.04
C GLY A 41 22.28 -11.28 -11.18
N ALA A 42 23.25 -10.69 -10.45
CA ALA A 42 24.10 -11.38 -9.48
C ALA A 42 23.70 -11.14 -8.01
N SER A 43 22.77 -10.22 -7.74
CA SER A 43 22.33 -9.87 -6.38
C SER A 43 21.25 -10.82 -5.90
N LYS A 44 21.38 -11.29 -4.66
CA LYS A 44 20.37 -12.14 -4.03
C LYS A 44 19.14 -11.29 -3.67
N PRO A 45 17.93 -11.63 -4.16
CA PRO A 45 16.71 -10.91 -3.78
C PRO A 45 16.38 -11.14 -2.30
N ILE A 46 15.71 -10.15 -1.71
CA ILE A 46 15.23 -10.14 -0.32
C ILE A 46 13.72 -10.47 -0.35
N ASP A 47 13.39 -11.64 -0.89
CA ASP A 47 12.01 -12.09 -1.12
C ASP A 47 11.19 -12.15 0.19
N GLU A 48 11.83 -12.34 1.34
CA GLU A 48 11.20 -12.36 2.67
C GLU A 48 10.55 -11.03 3.09
N ARG A 49 10.90 -9.92 2.41
CA ARG A 49 10.32 -8.59 2.59
C ARG A 49 9.24 -8.24 1.55
N SER A 50 8.94 -9.17 0.63
CA SER A 50 7.86 -9.00 -0.35
C SER A 50 6.50 -8.90 0.34
N VAL A 51 5.65 -7.97 -0.12
CA VAL A 51 4.29 -7.78 0.40
C VAL A 51 3.51 -9.09 0.42
N ALA A 52 3.51 -9.81 -0.70
CA ALA A 52 2.76 -11.05 -0.86
C ALA A 52 3.37 -12.20 -0.03
N VAL A 53 4.69 -12.25 0.13
CA VAL A 53 5.36 -13.26 0.97
C VAL A 53 5.07 -13.01 2.44
N VAL A 54 5.22 -11.76 2.91
CA VAL A 54 4.92 -11.35 4.29
C VAL A 54 3.45 -11.63 4.60
N PHE A 55 2.54 -11.25 3.69
CA PHE A 55 1.11 -11.47 3.85
C PHE A 55 0.78 -12.97 4.00
N ARG A 56 1.25 -13.80 3.06
CA ARG A 56 1.01 -15.26 3.13
C ARG A 56 1.63 -15.86 4.38
N ARG A 57 2.86 -15.48 4.76
CA ARG A 57 3.50 -15.99 5.97
C ARG A 57 2.68 -15.65 7.22
N LYS A 58 2.12 -14.44 7.29
CA LYS A 58 1.34 -13.96 8.45
C LYS A 58 -0.03 -14.64 8.54
N PHE A 59 -0.67 -14.92 7.41
CA PHE A 59 -2.09 -15.30 7.37
C PHE A 59 -2.38 -16.70 6.80
N ASN A 60 -1.41 -17.40 6.21
CA ASN A 60 -1.59 -18.75 5.70
C ASN A 60 -1.11 -19.78 6.75
N GLY A 61 -2.04 -20.43 7.46
CA GLY A 61 -1.72 -21.52 8.38
C GLY A 61 -2.63 -21.62 9.59
N LEU A 62 -2.44 -22.68 10.39
CA LEU A 62 -3.28 -23.05 11.53
C LEU A 62 -3.31 -21.98 12.64
N SER A 63 -2.26 -21.16 12.77
CA SER A 63 -2.18 -20.10 13.78
C SER A 63 -2.84 -18.79 13.33
N ALA A 64 -3.25 -18.66 12.07
CA ALA A 64 -3.77 -17.40 11.52
C ALA A 64 -5.05 -16.94 12.24
N ASP A 65 -6.00 -17.85 12.47
CA ASP A 65 -7.27 -17.52 13.14
C ASP A 65 -7.06 -17.09 14.59
N THR A 66 -6.10 -17.73 15.27
CA THR A 66 -5.72 -17.36 16.64
C THR A 66 -5.05 -15.99 16.66
N TYR A 67 -4.13 -15.72 15.71
CA TYR A 67 -3.49 -14.42 15.56
C TYR A 67 -4.53 -13.32 15.29
N LEU A 68 -5.42 -13.53 14.32
CA LEU A 68 -6.48 -12.58 13.96
C LEU A 68 -7.45 -12.33 15.13
N GLY A 69 -7.82 -13.38 15.87
CA GLY A 69 -8.71 -13.25 17.03
C GLY A 69 -8.13 -12.40 18.17
N ARG A 70 -6.81 -12.28 18.23
CA ARG A 70 -6.08 -11.50 19.25
C ARG A 70 -5.80 -10.06 18.85
N LEU A 71 -6.08 -9.66 17.61
CA LEU A 71 -5.84 -8.28 17.17
C LEU A 71 -6.64 -7.29 18.03
N GLY A 72 -5.98 -6.19 18.38
CA GLY A 72 -6.55 -5.08 19.12
C GLY A 72 -6.71 -5.31 20.62
N GLN A 73 -6.35 -6.49 21.16
CA GLN A 73 -6.54 -6.81 22.59
C GLN A 73 -5.77 -5.86 23.50
N ASP A 74 -4.53 -5.54 23.12
CA ASP A 74 -3.63 -4.71 23.92
C ASP A 74 -3.60 -3.23 23.45
N CYS A 75 -4.41 -2.87 22.45
CA CYS A 75 -4.37 -1.57 21.77
C CYS A 75 -5.34 -0.55 22.36
N GLY A 76 -6.09 -0.90 23.42
CA GLY A 76 -7.06 -0.03 24.07
C GLY A 76 -8.36 0.21 23.27
N LEU A 77 -8.64 -0.60 22.24
CA LEU A 77 -9.89 -0.51 21.50
C LEU A 77 -11.08 -1.02 22.34
N PRO A 78 -12.25 -0.37 22.29
CA PRO A 78 -13.47 -0.94 22.87
C PRO A 78 -13.75 -2.33 22.28
N GLU A 79 -14.07 -3.30 23.13
CA GLU A 79 -14.19 -4.72 22.72
C GLU A 79 -15.17 -4.94 21.57
N ALA A 80 -16.31 -4.23 21.55
CA ALA A 80 -17.28 -4.32 20.47
C ALA A 80 -16.68 -3.87 19.12
N MET A 81 -15.98 -2.74 19.10
CA MET A 81 -15.29 -2.23 17.91
C MET A 81 -14.15 -3.16 17.50
N ARG A 82 -13.41 -3.70 18.47
CA ARG A 82 -12.33 -4.67 18.23
C ARG A 82 -12.85 -5.90 17.50
N LEU A 83 -13.94 -6.50 17.97
CA LEU A 83 -14.55 -7.68 17.36
C LEU A 83 -15.02 -7.39 15.92
N GLU A 84 -15.64 -6.24 15.68
CA GLU A 84 -16.07 -5.83 14.35
C GLU A 84 -14.88 -5.66 13.38
N VAL A 85 -13.82 -4.98 13.83
CA VAL A 85 -12.58 -4.84 13.06
C VAL A 85 -11.96 -6.20 12.74
N VAL A 86 -11.92 -7.12 13.72
CA VAL A 86 -11.38 -8.47 13.53
C VAL A 86 -12.15 -9.23 12.45
N GLU A 87 -13.48 -9.15 12.44
CA GLU A 87 -14.32 -9.81 11.42
C GLU A 87 -14.10 -9.20 10.04
N LEU A 88 -14.05 -7.87 9.92
CA LEU A 88 -13.72 -7.18 8.66
C LEU A 88 -12.34 -7.64 8.12
N VAL A 89 -11.32 -7.65 8.99
CA VAL A 89 -9.97 -8.08 8.60
C VAL A 89 -9.96 -9.56 8.22
N ARG A 90 -10.69 -10.44 8.91
CA ARG A 90 -10.82 -11.87 8.55
C ARG A 90 -11.39 -12.04 7.14
N HIS A 91 -12.48 -11.35 6.82
CA HIS A 91 -13.07 -11.37 5.49
C HIS A 91 -12.10 -10.89 4.42
N THR A 92 -11.43 -9.75 4.65
CA THR A 92 -10.41 -9.22 3.74
C THR A 92 -9.28 -10.21 3.53
N VAL A 93 -8.73 -10.78 4.62
CA VAL A 93 -7.62 -11.73 4.57
C VAL A 93 -8.00 -12.96 3.74
N TRP A 94 -9.18 -13.52 3.98
CA TRP A 94 -9.66 -14.67 3.22
C TRP A 94 -9.77 -14.38 1.72
N ARG A 95 -10.35 -13.23 1.34
CA ARG A 95 -10.45 -12.83 -0.09
C ARG A 95 -9.07 -12.62 -0.70
N LEU A 96 -8.16 -11.96 0.01
CA LEU A 96 -6.79 -11.70 -0.46
C LEU A 96 -5.95 -12.96 -0.58
N LEU A 97 -6.08 -13.93 0.33
CA LEU A 97 -5.40 -15.23 0.21
C LEU A 97 -5.83 -15.94 -1.08
N ARG A 98 -7.12 -15.93 -1.40
CA ARG A 98 -7.64 -16.49 -2.66
C ARG A 98 -7.12 -15.74 -3.89
N MET A 99 -7.08 -14.40 -3.84
CA MET A 99 -6.57 -13.58 -4.95
C MET A 99 -5.04 -13.67 -5.10
N SER A 100 -4.30 -13.98 -4.04
CA SER A 100 -2.84 -14.06 -4.05
C SER A 100 -2.28 -15.08 -5.04
N GLY A 101 -3.04 -16.16 -5.31
CA GLY A 101 -2.66 -17.17 -6.30
C GLY A 101 -2.77 -16.70 -7.75
N GLY A 102 -3.46 -15.59 -8.00
CA GLY A 102 -3.60 -15.00 -9.33
C GLY A 102 -2.55 -13.94 -9.67
N LEU A 103 -1.71 -13.53 -8.69
CA LEU A 103 -0.63 -12.59 -8.93
C LEU A 103 0.40 -13.19 -9.88
N SER A 104 0.93 -12.38 -10.80
CA SER A 104 1.93 -12.84 -11.77
C SER A 104 3.16 -13.42 -11.07
N SER A 105 3.55 -14.63 -11.45
CA SER A 105 4.76 -15.30 -10.95
C SER A 105 6.02 -14.97 -11.75
N ARG A 106 5.93 -14.08 -12.75
CA ARG A 106 7.10 -13.66 -13.55
C ARG A 106 8.09 -12.88 -12.68
N ARG A 107 9.37 -12.97 -13.04
CA ARG A 107 10.52 -12.42 -12.31
C ARG A 107 11.52 -11.78 -13.28
N ASP A 108 11.03 -10.89 -14.13
CA ASP A 108 11.78 -10.23 -15.20
C ASP A 108 12.12 -8.76 -14.89
N THR A 109 11.49 -8.20 -13.85
CA THR A 109 11.70 -6.82 -13.40
C THR A 109 12.31 -6.81 -12.01
N ALA A 110 13.39 -6.06 -11.82
CA ALA A 110 13.89 -5.78 -10.47
C ALA A 110 13.14 -4.57 -9.89
N VAL A 111 12.75 -4.64 -8.63
CA VAL A 111 12.03 -3.55 -7.93
C VAL A 111 12.73 -3.19 -6.64
N TYR A 112 12.47 -1.97 -6.15
CA TYR A 112 13.03 -1.48 -4.90
C TYR A 112 12.49 -2.27 -3.70
N GLY A 113 11.22 -2.67 -3.78
CA GLY A 113 10.55 -3.63 -2.90
C GLY A 113 10.12 -3.07 -1.54
N ASP A 114 10.68 -1.94 -1.11
CA ASP A 114 10.22 -1.17 0.06
C ASP A 114 10.05 0.32 -0.23
N LEU A 115 9.52 0.66 -1.42
CA LEU A 115 9.40 2.04 -1.88
C LEU A 115 8.23 2.73 -1.18
N LYS A 116 8.53 3.66 -0.28
CA LYS A 116 7.56 4.39 0.53
C LYS A 116 7.95 5.87 0.64
N PRO A 117 6.99 6.81 0.82
CA PRO A 117 7.29 8.22 0.95
C PRO A 117 8.29 8.57 2.07
N GLU A 118 8.31 7.83 3.17
CA GLU A 118 9.27 8.01 4.26
C GLU A 118 10.70 7.52 3.94
N HIS A 119 10.89 6.78 2.85
CA HIS A 119 12.18 6.20 2.44
C HIS A 119 12.82 6.92 1.25
N VAL A 120 12.19 8.00 0.77
CA VAL A 120 12.64 8.77 -0.39
C VAL A 120 12.91 10.20 0.08
N PHE A 121 14.10 10.71 -0.20
CA PHE A 121 14.53 12.03 0.27
C PHE A 121 15.01 12.91 -0.89
N PHE A 122 14.71 14.20 -0.80
CA PHE A 122 15.22 15.21 -1.72
C PHE A 122 16.60 15.72 -1.28
N ASP A 123 17.51 15.82 -2.24
CA ASP A 123 18.81 16.49 -2.16
C ASP A 123 18.95 17.38 -3.40
N GLY A 124 18.36 18.58 -3.31
CA GLY A 124 18.10 19.43 -4.47
C GLY A 124 17.25 18.70 -5.52
N PRO A 125 17.71 18.59 -6.79
CA PRO A 125 16.95 17.90 -7.84
C PRO A 125 17.08 16.36 -7.79
N ARG A 126 17.88 15.81 -6.88
CA ARG A 126 18.15 14.37 -6.81
C ARG A 126 17.31 13.72 -5.71
N LEU A 127 16.90 12.48 -5.98
CA LEU A 127 16.24 11.62 -5.01
C LEU A 127 17.22 10.59 -4.45
N HIS A 128 17.25 10.47 -3.13
CA HIS A 128 17.97 9.44 -2.39
C HIS A 128 16.99 8.44 -1.80
N PHE A 129 17.36 7.16 -1.86
CA PHE A 129 16.52 6.04 -1.44
C PHE A 129 17.21 5.29 -0.31
N ILE A 130 16.47 4.98 0.75
CA ILE A 130 16.99 4.24 1.92
C ILE A 130 16.18 2.97 2.20
N ASP A 131 16.81 2.01 2.86
CA ASP A 131 16.22 0.73 3.24
C ASP A 131 15.63 -0.07 2.05
N PRO A 132 16.45 -0.45 1.05
CA PRO A 132 15.99 -1.25 -0.07
C PRO A 132 15.61 -2.66 0.36
N ALA A 133 14.57 -3.21 -0.27
CA ALA A 133 14.17 -4.62 -0.13
C ALA A 133 14.10 -5.28 -1.51
N LEU A 134 15.21 -5.22 -2.25
CA LEU A 134 15.29 -5.58 -3.66
C LEU A 134 14.66 -6.94 -3.95
N GLN A 135 13.78 -6.98 -4.96
CA GLN A 135 13.01 -8.16 -5.34
C GLN A 135 12.94 -8.30 -6.86
N TRP A 136 12.63 -9.52 -7.30
CA TRP A 136 12.31 -9.83 -8.70
C TRP A 136 10.82 -10.11 -8.86
N THR A 137 10.18 -9.38 -9.78
CA THR A 137 8.73 -9.34 -9.97
C THR A 137 8.38 -9.26 -11.45
N ALA A 138 7.09 -9.27 -11.77
CA ALA A 138 6.59 -9.17 -13.14
C ALA A 138 6.60 -7.73 -13.71
N GLY A 139 6.89 -6.75 -12.84
CA GLY A 139 6.77 -5.34 -13.13
C GLY A 139 6.88 -4.49 -11.85
N PRO A 140 6.69 -3.16 -11.95
CA PRO A 140 6.85 -2.22 -10.85
C PRO A 140 5.68 -2.24 -9.84
N GLU A 141 4.72 -3.14 -9.99
CA GLU A 141 3.46 -3.12 -9.23
C GLU A 141 3.65 -3.11 -7.70
N PRO A 142 4.61 -3.83 -7.09
CA PRO A 142 4.83 -3.76 -5.65
C PRO A 142 5.29 -2.38 -5.17
N ASP A 143 6.14 -1.69 -5.94
CA ASP A 143 6.61 -0.33 -5.61
C ASP A 143 5.46 0.68 -5.76
N THR A 144 4.67 0.55 -6.83
CA THR A 144 3.44 1.34 -7.03
C THR A 144 2.46 1.14 -5.87
N ALA A 145 2.22 -0.11 -5.47
CA ALA A 145 1.30 -0.46 -4.40
C ALA A 145 1.74 0.09 -3.03
N LYS A 146 3.04 -0.02 -2.69
CA LYS A 146 3.57 0.52 -1.43
C LYS A 146 3.51 2.05 -1.39
N LEU A 147 3.92 2.73 -2.46
CA LEU A 147 3.79 4.19 -2.56
C LEU A 147 2.34 4.62 -2.34
N ALA A 148 1.38 3.99 -3.03
CA ALA A 148 -0.03 4.30 -2.87
C ALA A 148 -0.55 4.02 -1.45
N SER A 149 -0.19 2.87 -0.85
CA SER A 149 -0.59 2.50 0.52
C SER A 149 -0.18 3.56 1.54
N ARG A 150 1.10 3.90 1.54
CA ARG A 150 1.68 4.82 2.53
C ARG A 150 1.23 6.25 2.32
N SER A 151 1.07 6.65 1.07
CA SER A 151 0.50 7.97 0.72
C SER A 151 -0.93 8.12 1.21
N LEU A 152 -1.75 7.06 1.12
CA LEU A 152 -3.11 7.10 1.63
C LEU A 152 -3.13 7.23 3.16
N PHE A 153 -2.22 6.54 3.87
CA PHE A 153 -2.10 6.69 5.31
C PHE A 153 -1.66 8.09 5.75
N LEU A 154 -0.75 8.71 4.99
CA LEU A 154 -0.39 10.11 5.19
C LEU A 154 -1.60 11.02 4.98
N ALA A 155 -2.37 10.81 3.92
CA ALA A 155 -3.59 11.57 3.64
C ALA A 155 -4.62 11.42 4.78
N LEU A 156 -4.89 10.20 5.25
CA LEU A 156 -5.82 9.94 6.35
C LEU A 156 -5.41 10.58 7.69
N GLY A 157 -4.12 10.88 7.85
CA GLY A 157 -3.59 11.58 9.02
C GLY A 157 -3.50 13.09 8.90
N HIS A 158 -3.84 13.64 7.74
CA HIS A 158 -3.68 15.07 7.51
C HIS A 158 -4.79 15.86 8.22
N PRO A 159 -4.46 16.96 8.94
CA PRO A 159 -5.46 17.73 9.71
C PRO A 159 -6.42 18.56 8.85
N ASP A 160 -6.00 18.97 7.64
CA ASP A 160 -6.84 19.73 6.71
C ASP A 160 -7.59 18.80 5.74
N PRO A 161 -8.93 18.73 5.79
CA PRO A 161 -9.74 17.91 4.88
C PRO A 161 -9.57 18.22 3.40
N ARG A 162 -9.28 19.48 3.03
CA ARG A 162 -9.03 19.85 1.64
C ARG A 162 -7.73 19.23 1.15
N ALA A 163 -6.70 19.22 1.99
CA ALA A 163 -5.45 18.55 1.69
C ALA A 163 -5.66 17.02 1.58
N ILE A 164 -6.50 16.40 2.42
CA ILE A 164 -6.87 14.98 2.28
C ILE A 164 -7.41 14.70 0.87
N GLN A 165 -8.39 15.49 0.42
CA GLN A 165 -8.98 15.34 -0.91
C GLN A 165 -7.94 15.51 -2.03
N GLN A 166 -7.08 16.53 -1.92
CA GLN A 166 -6.01 16.77 -2.90
C GLN A 166 -5.01 15.61 -2.97
N MET A 167 -4.62 15.04 -1.83
CA MET A 167 -3.73 13.89 -1.76
C MET A 167 -4.38 12.64 -2.35
N VAL A 168 -5.64 12.35 -2.00
CA VAL A 168 -6.41 11.22 -2.55
C VAL A 168 -6.54 11.34 -4.07
N GLN A 169 -6.86 12.52 -4.59
CA GLN A 169 -6.91 12.79 -6.03
C GLN A 169 -5.54 12.64 -6.70
N GLY A 170 -4.47 13.02 -6.02
CA GLY A 170 -3.09 12.80 -6.48
C GLY A 170 -2.74 11.32 -6.58
N ILE A 171 -3.09 10.53 -5.57
CA ILE A 171 -2.90 9.06 -5.54
C ILE A 171 -3.70 8.39 -6.65
N ALA A 172 -4.96 8.80 -6.84
CA ALA A 172 -5.81 8.36 -7.94
C ALA A 172 -5.13 8.58 -9.29
N SER A 173 -4.64 9.79 -9.51
CA SER A 173 -3.97 10.18 -10.75
C SER A 173 -2.67 9.39 -10.97
N PHE A 174 -1.90 9.17 -9.91
CA PHE A 174 -0.71 8.32 -9.91
C PHE A 174 -1.03 6.87 -10.30
N LEU A 175 -2.04 6.25 -9.68
CA LEU A 175 -2.48 4.89 -9.99
C LEU A 175 -2.99 4.80 -11.43
N ALA A 176 -3.79 5.76 -11.87
CA ALA A 176 -4.32 5.80 -13.24
C ALA A 176 -3.21 5.87 -14.30
N LEU A 177 -2.17 6.68 -14.05
CA LEU A 177 -1.03 6.85 -14.95
C LEU A 177 -0.15 5.60 -14.99
N ASN A 178 0.23 5.06 -13.84
CA ASN A 178 1.18 3.94 -13.75
C ASN A 178 0.54 2.57 -14.00
N THR A 179 -0.78 2.54 -14.17
CA THR A 179 -1.52 1.39 -14.70
C THR A 179 -2.08 1.66 -16.10
N ALA A 180 -1.73 2.78 -16.73
CA ALA A 180 -2.08 3.08 -18.12
C ALA A 180 -1.33 2.14 -19.10
N PRO A 181 -1.88 1.89 -20.30
CA PRO A 181 -1.45 0.79 -21.15
C PRO A 181 -0.14 1.09 -21.88
N SER A 182 0.69 0.05 -22.01
CA SER A 182 1.02 -0.46 -23.34
C SER A 182 -0.09 -1.48 -23.69
N ALA A 183 -0.73 -1.36 -24.86
CA ALA A 183 -2.08 -1.89 -25.19
C ALA A 183 -2.51 -3.29 -24.62
N GLY A 184 -3.78 -3.40 -24.17
CA GLY A 184 -4.53 -4.69 -24.07
C GLY A 184 -5.01 -5.15 -22.68
N ARG A 185 -5.40 -6.44 -22.59
CA ARG A 185 -5.87 -7.19 -21.39
C ARG A 185 -4.92 -7.09 -20.19
N GLN A 186 -3.63 -6.88 -20.46
CA GLN A 186 -2.58 -6.67 -19.45
C GLN A 186 -2.85 -5.48 -18.53
N ARG A 187 -3.55 -4.42 -18.99
CA ARG A 187 -3.85 -3.24 -18.16
C ARG A 187 -4.73 -3.59 -16.96
N ALA A 188 -5.82 -4.30 -17.20
CA ALA A 188 -6.78 -4.62 -16.16
C ALA A 188 -6.18 -5.58 -15.13
N GLU A 189 -5.34 -6.50 -15.59
CA GLU A 189 -4.59 -7.44 -14.75
C GLU A 189 -3.54 -6.69 -13.89
N ARG A 190 -2.76 -5.76 -14.46
CA ARG A 190 -1.79 -4.96 -13.68
C ARG A 190 -2.44 -4.08 -12.62
N LEU A 191 -3.51 -3.35 -12.98
CA LEU A 191 -4.24 -2.55 -11.99
C LEU A 191 -4.76 -3.44 -10.86
N ARG A 192 -5.29 -4.62 -11.20
CA ARG A 192 -5.74 -5.59 -10.20
C ARG A 192 -4.59 -6.06 -9.31
N ASP A 193 -3.43 -6.38 -9.87
CA ASP A 193 -2.25 -6.79 -9.11
C ASP A 193 -1.79 -5.68 -8.15
N VAL A 194 -1.72 -4.43 -8.62
CA VAL A 194 -1.42 -3.26 -7.78
C VAL A 194 -2.44 -3.13 -6.64
N LEU A 195 -3.74 -3.24 -6.92
CA LEU A 195 -4.78 -3.10 -5.89
C LEU A 195 -4.74 -4.26 -4.87
N VAL A 196 -4.50 -5.49 -5.32
CA VAL A 196 -4.34 -6.65 -4.42
C VAL A 196 -3.11 -6.48 -3.53
N LEU A 197 -1.98 -6.08 -4.10
CA LEU A 197 -0.75 -5.81 -3.34
C LEU A 197 -0.93 -4.64 -2.37
N TRP A 198 -1.63 -3.58 -2.79
CA TRP A 198 -1.95 -2.43 -1.96
C TRP A 198 -2.79 -2.83 -0.74
N LEU A 199 -3.83 -3.66 -0.94
CA LEU A 199 -4.64 -4.19 0.16
C LEU A 199 -3.83 -5.11 1.08
N MET A 200 -2.96 -5.96 0.53
CA MET A 200 -2.08 -6.81 1.34
C MET A 200 -1.11 -6.00 2.19
N ASP A 201 -0.48 -4.95 1.64
CA ASP A 201 0.41 -4.06 2.40
C ASP A 201 -0.37 -3.34 3.51
N THR A 202 -1.54 -2.80 3.16
CA THR A 202 -2.45 -2.11 4.09
C THR A 202 -2.84 -3.03 5.26
N VAL A 203 -3.27 -4.27 4.99
CA VAL A 203 -3.61 -5.26 6.02
C VAL A 203 -2.38 -5.68 6.83
N ASN A 204 -1.22 -5.87 6.21
CA ASN A 204 0.02 -6.19 6.92
C ASN A 204 0.38 -5.12 7.96
N ILE A 205 0.20 -3.85 7.62
CA ILE A 205 0.50 -2.72 8.51
C ILE A 205 -0.57 -2.58 9.58
N LEU A 206 -1.85 -2.61 9.19
CA LEU A 206 -2.98 -2.51 10.11
C LEU A 206 -2.88 -3.58 11.21
N THR A 207 -2.63 -4.83 10.83
CA THR A 207 -2.47 -5.93 11.79
C THR A 207 -1.20 -5.81 12.62
N THR A 208 -0.15 -5.14 12.12
CA THR A 208 1.04 -4.84 12.91
C THR A 208 0.72 -3.82 14.00
N CYS A 209 0.04 -2.72 13.66
CA CYS A 209 -0.43 -1.71 14.63
C CYS A 209 -1.37 -2.34 15.67
N LEU A 210 -2.29 -3.20 15.23
CA LEU A 210 -3.23 -3.90 16.11
C LEU A 210 -2.62 -5.03 16.96
N SER A 211 -1.39 -5.44 16.66
CA SER A 211 -0.66 -6.41 17.48
C SER A 211 0.42 -5.76 18.33
N ALA A 212 0.54 -4.43 18.29
CA ALA A 212 1.55 -3.72 19.05
C ALA A 212 1.27 -3.87 20.56
N PRO A 213 2.26 -4.30 21.37
CA PRO A 213 2.10 -4.38 22.81
C PRO A 213 1.74 -3.03 23.42
N ALA A 214 0.94 -3.04 24.48
CA ALA A 214 0.64 -1.85 25.25
C ALA A 214 1.94 -1.14 25.70
N GLY A 215 2.02 0.17 25.47
CA GLY A 215 3.18 0.99 25.84
C GLY A 215 4.35 0.98 24.84
N LEU A 216 4.28 0.20 23.75
CA LEU A 216 5.26 0.34 22.66
C LEU A 216 4.92 1.60 21.84
N PRO A 217 5.83 2.58 21.73
CA PRO A 217 5.57 3.77 20.93
C PRO A 217 5.50 3.38 19.45
N LEU A 218 4.31 3.54 18.87
CA LEU A 218 4.11 3.45 17.43
C LEU A 218 4.70 4.70 16.75
N ALA A 219 5.20 4.56 15.52
CA ALA A 219 5.56 5.72 14.71
C ALA A 219 4.31 6.60 14.46
N PRO A 220 4.44 7.92 14.23
CA PRO A 220 3.28 8.81 14.06
C PRO A 220 2.24 8.31 13.04
N HIS A 221 2.68 7.82 11.88
CA HIS A 221 1.79 7.26 10.86
C HIS A 221 1.07 5.96 11.31
N GLN A 222 1.71 5.16 12.16
CA GLN A 222 1.12 3.95 12.74
C GLN A 222 0.09 4.29 13.82
N GLN A 223 0.32 5.37 14.59
CA GLN A 223 -0.64 5.90 15.56
C GLN A 223 -1.90 6.41 14.87
N THR A 224 -1.72 7.24 13.83
CA THR A 224 -2.83 7.69 12.98
C THR A 224 -3.64 6.51 12.46
N LEU A 225 -2.98 5.48 11.93
CA LEU A 225 -3.65 4.29 11.43
C LEU A 225 -4.41 3.54 12.54
N ALA A 226 -3.85 3.45 13.74
CA ALA A 226 -4.52 2.84 14.88
C ALA A 226 -5.78 3.62 15.30
N HIS A 227 -5.75 4.96 15.27
CA HIS A 227 -6.92 5.80 15.51
C HIS A 227 -7.98 5.66 14.41
N GLN A 228 -7.56 5.40 13.17
CA GLN A 228 -8.41 5.23 12.00
C GLN A 228 -8.74 3.75 11.69
N VAL A 229 -8.48 2.84 12.63
CA VAL A 229 -8.51 1.39 12.40
C VAL A 229 -9.84 0.92 11.81
N TYR A 230 -10.97 1.39 12.35
CA TYR A 230 -12.28 0.97 11.91
C TYR A 230 -12.54 1.38 10.45
N THR A 231 -12.26 2.64 10.14
CA THR A 231 -12.41 3.18 8.78
C THR A 231 -11.53 2.47 7.77
N VAL A 232 -10.27 2.19 8.13
CA VAL A 232 -9.38 1.44 7.25
C VAL A 232 -9.83 -0.01 7.10
N ALA A 233 -10.31 -0.66 8.17
CA ALA A 233 -10.84 -2.02 8.11
C ALA A 233 -12.06 -2.13 7.19
N VAL A 234 -13.01 -1.18 7.29
CA VAL A 234 -14.17 -1.10 6.40
C VAL A 234 -13.75 -0.86 4.95
N LEU A 235 -12.81 0.07 4.72
CA LEU A 235 -12.29 0.37 3.39
C LEU A 235 -11.66 -0.88 2.75
N VAL A 236 -10.77 -1.58 3.46
CA VAL A 236 -10.11 -2.78 2.89
C VAL A 236 -11.08 -3.94 2.70
N ASP A 237 -12.07 -4.11 3.57
CA ASP A 237 -13.13 -5.11 3.39
C ASP A 237 -13.92 -4.84 2.11
N ARG A 238 -14.44 -3.63 1.94
CA ARG A 238 -15.24 -3.25 0.78
C ARG A 238 -14.47 -3.30 -0.52
N VAL A 239 -13.26 -2.74 -0.55
CA VAL A 239 -12.42 -2.78 -1.75
C VAL A 239 -12.03 -4.23 -2.09
N SER A 240 -11.72 -5.06 -1.09
CA SER A 240 -11.47 -6.49 -1.35
C SER A 240 -12.70 -7.22 -1.90
N ALA A 241 -13.91 -6.86 -1.46
CA ALA A 241 -15.16 -7.41 -1.98
C ALA A 241 -15.41 -7.00 -3.44
N LEU A 242 -15.15 -5.72 -3.78
CA LEU A 242 -15.23 -5.22 -5.16
C LEU A 242 -14.29 -5.98 -6.10
N LEU A 243 -13.07 -6.29 -5.62
CA LEU A 243 -12.11 -7.07 -6.39
C LEU A 243 -12.53 -8.53 -6.60
N VAL A 244 -13.29 -9.15 -5.70
CA VAL A 244 -13.81 -10.51 -5.95
C VAL A 244 -14.87 -10.53 -7.07
N GLY A 245 -15.54 -9.41 -7.32
CA GLY A 245 -16.51 -9.26 -8.40
C GLY A 245 -15.90 -9.28 -9.81
N SER A 246 -16.76 -9.21 -10.82
CA SER A 246 -16.37 -9.19 -12.25
C SER A 246 -15.90 -7.81 -12.74
N MET A 247 -15.74 -6.83 -11.85
CA MET A 247 -15.34 -5.47 -12.20
C MET A 247 -13.85 -5.41 -12.53
N ALA A 248 -13.51 -4.72 -13.62
CA ALA A 248 -12.15 -4.62 -14.10
C ALA A 248 -11.91 -3.28 -14.84
N GLY A 249 -10.62 -2.94 -15.02
CA GLY A 249 -10.22 -1.76 -15.79
C GLY A 249 -10.53 -0.43 -15.09
N PRO A 250 -10.63 0.69 -15.83
CA PRO A 250 -10.77 2.03 -15.24
C PRO A 250 -11.95 2.19 -14.27
N ARG A 251 -13.09 1.56 -14.56
CA ARG A 251 -14.27 1.58 -13.68
C ARG A 251 -13.99 1.01 -12.28
N LEU A 252 -13.10 0.01 -12.19
CA LEU A 252 -12.68 -0.53 -10.90
C LEU A 252 -11.94 0.53 -10.08
N LEU A 253 -11.03 1.27 -10.72
CA LEU A 253 -10.31 2.35 -10.05
C LEU A 253 -11.29 3.43 -9.59
N ASP A 254 -12.21 3.87 -10.44
CA ASP A 254 -13.22 4.88 -10.09
C ASP A 254 -14.03 4.46 -8.85
N VAL A 255 -14.53 3.22 -8.80
CA VAL A 255 -15.34 2.74 -7.67
C VAL A 255 -14.49 2.59 -6.39
N VAL A 256 -13.24 2.13 -6.51
CA VAL A 256 -12.32 2.06 -5.36
C VAL A 256 -12.04 3.45 -4.81
N LEU A 257 -11.81 4.44 -5.68
CA LEU A 257 -11.58 5.82 -5.28
C LEU A 257 -12.82 6.44 -4.66
N CYS A 258 -14.01 6.20 -5.20
CA CYS A 258 -15.25 6.62 -4.57
C CYS A 258 -15.40 6.07 -3.14
N GLU A 259 -15.01 4.81 -2.89
CA GLU A 259 -15.04 4.27 -1.52
C GLU A 259 -13.99 4.94 -0.63
N VAL A 260 -12.79 5.23 -1.14
CA VAL A 260 -11.77 6.00 -0.40
C VAL A 260 -12.29 7.38 -0.04
N GLU A 261 -12.79 8.14 -1.02
CA GLU A 261 -13.30 9.50 -0.85
C GLU A 261 -14.49 9.58 0.10
N HIS A 262 -15.44 8.64 -0.01
CA HIS A 262 -16.60 8.57 0.88
C HIS A 262 -16.16 8.39 2.34
N ARG A 263 -15.10 7.61 2.57
CA ARG A 263 -14.58 7.33 3.91
C ARG A 263 -13.68 8.42 4.45
N THR A 264 -12.93 9.10 3.59
CA THR A 264 -12.15 10.27 3.99
C THR A 264 -13.02 11.50 4.21
N GLY A 265 -14.12 11.63 3.46
CA GLY A 265 -15.07 12.75 3.55
C GLY A 265 -16.12 12.62 4.66
N SER A 266 -16.29 11.44 5.26
CA SER A 266 -17.19 11.23 6.42
C SER A 266 -16.64 11.80 7.74
N TYR A 267 -15.48 12.47 7.71
CA TYR A 267 -14.87 13.19 8.83
C TYR A 267 -15.01 14.72 8.74
N LEU A 268 -15.78 15.21 7.75
CA LEU A 268 -16.25 16.59 7.62
C LEU A 268 -17.63 16.76 8.24
#